data_AF-Q6EEH8-F1
#
_entry.id   AF-Q6EEH8-F1
#
_cell.length_a   1.000
_cell.length_b   1.000
_cell.length_c   1.000
_cell.angle_alpha   90.00
_cell.angle_beta   90.00
_cell.angle_gamma   90.00
#
_symmetry.space_group_name_H-M   'P 1'
#
loop_
_entity.id
_entity.type
_entity.pdbx_description
1 polymer ?
#
loop_
_entity_poly.entity_id
_entity_poly.type
_entity_poly.pdbx_seq_one_letter_code
_entity_poly.pdbx_strand_id
1 'polypeptide(L)' 'YGDYPKLPDRSQQERDPWYDWDHPDLRLNWGEPIHWDLDMYIRNRVDTSPTPVSWNTMCKHL' A
#
# COMPACT_ATOMS: atom_id res chain seq x y z
N TYR A 1 0.05 -19.56 1.13
CA TYR A 1 -0.09 -18.84 -0.15
C TYR A 1 -1.02 -19.56 -1.13
N GLY A 2 -0.94 -20.88 -1.31
CA GLY A 2 -1.92 -21.58 -2.18
C GLY A 2 -1.83 -21.08 -3.62
N ASP A 3 -2.98 -20.88 -4.26
CA ASP A 3 -3.17 -20.30 -5.58
C ASP A 3 -3.46 -18.78 -5.56
N TYR A 4 -3.47 -18.17 -4.37
CA TYR A 4 -3.73 -16.74 -4.24
C TYR A 4 -2.60 -15.91 -4.89
N PRO A 5 -2.93 -14.88 -5.69
CA PRO A 5 -1.92 -14.10 -6.40
C PRO A 5 -1.02 -13.34 -5.43
N LYS A 6 0.30 -13.41 -5.66
CA LYS A 6 1.27 -12.55 -4.97
C LYS A 6 1.31 -11.19 -5.66
N LEU A 7 0.51 -10.26 -5.13
CA LEU A 7 0.52 -8.86 -5.58
C LEU A 7 1.78 -8.13 -5.08
N PRO A 8 2.13 -6.97 -5.68
CA PRO A 8 3.23 -6.14 -5.18
C PRO A 8 2.96 -5.63 -3.76
N ASP A 9 3.98 -5.72 -2.90
CA ASP A 9 3.94 -5.29 -1.50
C ASP A 9 3.95 -3.74 -1.39
N ARG A 10 2.83 -3.10 -1.73
CA ARG A 10 2.64 -1.64 -1.71
C ARG A 10 1.44 -1.24 -0.85
N SER A 11 1.62 -0.20 -0.04
CA SER A 11 0.57 0.41 0.75
C SER A 11 -0.50 1.06 -0.13
N GLN A 12 -1.76 1.02 0.32
CA GLN A 12 -2.86 1.71 -0.36
C GLN A 12 -2.64 3.23 -0.44
N GLN A 13 -1.78 3.77 0.41
CA GLN A 13 -1.44 5.20 0.42
C GLN A 13 -0.71 5.65 -0.86
N GLU A 14 -0.06 4.74 -1.59
CA GLU A 14 0.63 5.04 -2.86
C GLU A 14 -0.31 5.14 -4.06
N ARG A 15 -1.53 4.61 -3.98
CA ARG A 15 -2.49 4.67 -5.09
C ARG A 15 -2.99 6.08 -5.33
N ASP A 16 -3.35 6.40 -6.57
CA ASP A 16 -3.79 7.74 -6.97
C ASP A 16 -4.99 8.21 -6.11
N PRO A 17 -4.86 9.30 -5.33
CA PRO A 17 -5.96 9.82 -4.54
C PRO A 17 -7.04 10.54 -5.36
N TRP A 18 -6.79 10.86 -6.63
CA TRP A 18 -7.68 11.66 -7.48
C TRP A 18 -8.57 10.81 -8.39
N TYR A 19 -8.23 9.54 -8.58
CA TYR A 19 -9.08 8.59 -9.28
C TYR A 19 -10.33 8.27 -8.45
N ASP A 20 -11.48 8.12 -9.12
CA ASP A 20 -12.77 7.78 -8.49
C ASP A 20 -12.85 6.27 -8.25
N TRP A 21 -12.39 5.84 -7.07
CA TRP A 21 -12.40 4.44 -6.65
C TRP A 21 -13.77 4.01 -6.14
N ASP A 22 -14.18 2.77 -6.41
CA ASP A 22 -15.42 2.21 -5.84
C ASP A 22 -15.40 2.18 -4.30
N HIS A 23 -14.22 1.96 -3.70
CA HIS A 23 -13.95 2.09 -2.27
C HIS A 23 -12.93 3.22 -2.02
N PRO A 24 -13.35 4.50 -1.88
CA PRO A 24 -12.45 5.64 -1.76
C PRO A 24 -11.56 5.62 -0.50
N ASP A 25 -12.05 5.02 0.57
CA ASP A 25 -11.32 4.86 1.82
C ASP A 25 -10.13 3.91 1.65
N LEU A 26 -10.30 2.82 0.91
CA LEU A 26 -9.26 1.83 0.65
C LEU A 26 -8.49 2.05 -0.66
N ARG A 27 -8.99 2.92 -1.55
CA ARG A 27 -8.51 3.11 -2.93
C ARG A 27 -8.49 1.82 -3.75
N LEU A 28 -9.59 1.05 -3.68
CA LEU A 28 -9.77 -0.22 -4.37
C LEU A 28 -11.02 -0.17 -5.26
N ASN A 29 -10.96 -0.81 -6.43
CA ASN A 29 -12.12 -1.02 -7.28
C ASN A 29 -12.77 -2.38 -6.99
N TRP A 30 -14.04 -2.50 -7.34
CA TRP A 30 -14.77 -3.74 -7.27
C TRP A 30 -14.21 -4.77 -8.27
N GLY A 31 -13.94 -5.98 -7.80
CA GLY A 31 -13.39 -7.07 -8.61
C GLY A 31 -11.86 -7.05 -8.79
N GLU A 32 -11.15 -6.06 -8.26
CA GLU A 32 -9.68 -6.10 -8.20
C GLU A 32 -9.20 -7.19 -7.24
N PRO A 33 -8.12 -7.93 -7.59
CA PRO A 33 -7.51 -8.87 -6.67
C PRO A 33 -6.97 -8.11 -5.44
N ILE A 34 -7.28 -8.64 -4.26
CA ILE A 34 -6.90 -8.02 -2.98
C ILE A 34 -5.49 -8.48 -2.60
N HIS A 35 -4.69 -7.61 -1.99
CA HIS A 35 -3.39 -8.00 -1.46
C HIS A 35 -3.58 -8.96 -0.28
N TRP A 36 -2.77 -10.02 -0.18
CA TRP A 36 -2.88 -11.00 0.91
C TRP A 36 -2.86 -10.31 2.29
N ASP A 37 -1.88 -9.41 2.48
CA ASP A 37 -1.73 -8.59 3.69
C ASP A 37 -2.43 -7.21 3.58
N LEU A 38 -3.64 -7.15 3.01
CA LEU A 38 -4.37 -5.88 2.89
C LEU A 38 -4.58 -5.21 4.25
N ASP A 39 -4.80 -6.00 5.30
CA ASP A 39 -5.02 -5.52 6.66
C ASP A 39 -3.80 -4.76 7.24
N MET A 40 -2.59 -5.05 6.78
CA MET A 40 -1.38 -4.31 7.11
C MET A 40 -1.22 -3.04 6.26
N TYR A 41 -1.59 -3.13 4.98
CA TYR A 41 -1.42 -2.07 3.97
C TYR A 41 -2.62 -1.14 3.82
N ILE A 42 -3.59 -1.17 4.74
CA ILE A 42 -4.61 -0.12 4.83
C ILE A 42 -3.97 1.25 5.13
N ARG A 43 -4.60 2.33 4.69
CA ARG A 43 -4.07 3.70 4.80
C ARG A 43 -3.81 4.19 6.23
N ASN A 44 -4.41 3.53 7.22
CA ASN A 44 -4.27 3.88 8.64
C ASN A 44 -3.13 3.10 9.33
N ARG A 45 -2.36 2.29 8.59
CA ARG A 45 -1.31 1.43 9.14
C ARG A 45 0.02 1.64 8.43
N VAL A 46 0.66 0.58 7.94
CA VAL A 46 2.01 0.63 7.41
C VAL A 46 1.98 1.31 6.04
N ASP A 47 2.78 2.37 5.91
CA ASP A 47 2.97 3.10 4.66
C ASP A 47 4.33 2.75 4.05
N THR A 48 4.33 2.49 2.75
CA THR A 48 5.52 2.20 1.94
C THR A 48 5.88 3.35 1.00
N SER A 49 5.16 4.47 1.10
CA SER A 49 5.41 5.65 0.28
C SER A 49 6.88 6.09 0.38
N PRO A 50 7.52 6.44 -0.76
CA PRO A 50 8.93 6.78 -0.77
C PRO A 50 9.18 8.07 0.01
N THR A 51 10.11 8.00 0.96
CA THR A 51 10.59 9.17 1.69
C THR A 51 11.66 9.92 0.88
N PRO A 52 11.78 11.26 1.02
CA PRO A 52 12.82 12.03 0.33
C PRO A 52 14.25 11.62 0.71
N VAL A 53 14.43 11.06 1.91
CA VAL A 53 15.72 10.59 2.43
C VAL A 53 15.73 9.06 2.41
N SER A 54 16.88 8.46 2.06
CA SER A 54 17.03 7.01 2.06
C SER A 54 16.94 6.43 3.47
N TRP A 55 16.36 5.24 3.60
CA TRP A 55 16.22 4.51 4.87
C TRP A 55 17.56 4.37 5.61
N ASN A 56 18.62 3.97 4.91
CA ASN A 56 19.96 3.80 5.47
C ASN A 56 20.52 5.09 6.07
N THR A 57 20.24 6.23 5.44
CA THR A 57 20.63 7.55 5.94
C THR A 57 19.81 7.91 7.18
N MET A 58 18.49 7.73 7.14
CA MET A 58 17.62 8.00 8.28
C MET A 58 18.05 7.21 9.53
N CYS A 59 18.25 5.90 9.41
CA CYS A 59 18.62 5.04 10.54
C CYS A 59 20.00 5.37 11.15
N LYS A 60 20.93 5.94 10.38
CA LYS A 60 22.27 6.30 10.89
C LYS A 60 22.29 7.63 11.64
N HIS A 61 21.29 8.49 11.40
CA HIS A 61 21.17 9.81 12.02
C HIS A 61 20.13 9.88 13.15
N LEU A 62 19.42 8.77 13.40
CA LEU A 62 18.51 8.57 14.52
C LEU A 62 19.26 7.99 15.72
#